data_AF-A0A925UKK7-F1
#
_entry.id   AF-A0A925UKK7-F1
#
_cell.length_a   1.000
_cell.length_b   1.000
_cell.length_c   1.000
_cell.angle_alpha   90.00
_cell.angle_beta   90.00
_cell.angle_gamma   90.00
#
_symmetry.space_group_name_H-M   'P 1'
#
loop_
_entity.id
_entity.type
_entity.pdbx_description
1 polymer ?
#
loop_
_entity_poly.entity_id
_entity_poly.type
_entity_poly.pdbx_seq_one_letter_code
_entity_poly.pdbx_strand_id
1 'polypeptide(L)'
;MTSLFDSIDLRGVHVRNRIWVPALCQYTVDKRDGIPTDWHLVHLGSFARGGAGLIIAEATGVTPEGRISVHDTGIWNDEQVTAWRRVTDFVHGQGATIGLQLAHAGRKASVYPEWGVVADQKGTMPESEGGWQTVSASDIPFG
;
A
#
# COMPACT_ATOMS: atom_id res chain seq x y z
N MET A 1 21.19 -20.19 18.99
CA MET A 1 20.56 -20.29 17.65
C MET A 1 19.45 -19.27 17.59
N THR A 2 19.26 -18.65 16.43
CA THR A 2 18.23 -17.63 16.22
C THR A 2 16.92 -18.27 15.76
N SER A 3 15.78 -17.77 16.25
CA SER A 3 14.43 -18.27 16.01
C SER A 3 13.55 -17.24 15.30
N LEU A 4 12.45 -17.71 14.73
CA LEU A 4 11.39 -16.87 14.12
C LEU A 4 10.78 -15.90 15.14
N PHE A 5 10.69 -16.30 16.41
CA PHE A 5 10.07 -15.51 17.48
C PHE A 5 11.05 -14.61 18.23
N ASP A 6 12.33 -14.64 17.88
CA ASP A 6 13.30 -13.71 18.45
C ASP A 6 13.08 -12.31 17.88
N SER A 7 13.16 -11.31 18.74
CA SER A 7 13.17 -9.91 18.32
C SER A 7 14.39 -9.57 17.46
N ILE A 8 14.31 -8.46 16.73
CA ILE A 8 15.42 -7.87 16.02
C ILE A 8 15.37 -6.34 16.13
N ASP A 9 16.50 -5.75 16.47
CA ASP A 9 16.72 -4.31 16.40
C ASP A 9 17.44 -3.97 15.09
N LEU A 10 16.83 -3.11 14.29
CA LEU A 10 17.41 -2.62 13.05
C LEU A 10 17.54 -1.11 13.15
N ARG A 11 18.79 -0.63 13.26
CA ARG A 11 19.11 0.75 13.62
C ARG A 11 18.42 1.11 14.96
N GLY A 12 17.48 2.06 14.96
CA GLY A 12 16.72 2.48 16.13
C GLY A 12 15.30 1.91 16.21
N VAL A 13 14.97 0.91 15.37
CA VAL A 13 13.63 0.31 15.32
C VAL A 13 13.66 -1.09 15.91
N HIS A 14 12.84 -1.30 16.93
CA HIS A 14 12.66 -2.60 17.57
C HIS A 14 11.50 -3.36 16.94
N VAL A 15 11.74 -4.60 16.48
CA VAL A 15 10.70 -5.47 15.92
C VAL A 15 10.58 -6.73 16.78
N ARG A 16 9.39 -6.97 17.34
CA ARG A 16 9.15 -8.00 18.37
C ARG A 16 9.37 -9.45 17.94
N ASN A 17 9.40 -9.74 16.63
CA ASN A 17 9.71 -11.04 16.06
C ASN A 17 10.04 -10.91 14.55
N ARG A 18 10.38 -12.03 13.91
CA ARG A 18 10.79 -12.09 12.49
C ARG A 18 9.64 -12.49 11.54
N ILE A 19 8.39 -12.40 12.00
CA ILE A 19 7.19 -12.65 11.19
C ILE A 19 6.76 -11.33 10.58
N TRP A 20 7.07 -11.12 9.30
CA TRP A 20 6.86 -9.84 8.63
C TRP A 20 5.83 -9.97 7.52
N VAL A 21 4.86 -9.06 7.51
CA VAL A 21 3.84 -8.99 6.47
C VAL A 21 4.35 -8.06 5.36
N PRO A 22 4.50 -8.55 4.11
CA PRO A 22 4.97 -7.73 3.01
C PRO A 22 3.88 -6.74 2.54
N ALA A 23 4.27 -5.80 1.69
CA ALA A 23 3.34 -4.91 1.00
C ALA A 23 2.45 -5.71 0.03
N LEU A 24 1.14 -5.66 0.25
CA LEU A 24 0.13 -6.37 -0.55
C LEU A 24 -0.98 -5.39 -0.92
N CYS A 25 -1.04 -4.95 -2.18
CA CYS A 25 -2.06 -4.00 -2.66
C CYS A 25 -3.48 -4.50 -2.41
N GLN A 26 -4.32 -3.60 -1.90
CA GLN A 26 -5.69 -3.91 -1.55
C GLN A 26 -6.70 -3.40 -2.57
N TYR A 27 -6.36 -2.43 -3.41
CA TYR A 27 -7.25 -1.92 -4.47
C TYR A 27 -8.67 -1.55 -3.96
N THR A 28 -8.76 -0.93 -2.77
CA THR A 28 -10.04 -0.65 -2.08
C THR A 28 -10.36 0.85 -1.90
N VAL A 29 -9.57 1.74 -2.51
CA VAL A 29 -9.83 3.20 -2.43
C VAL A 29 -10.87 3.60 -3.48
N ASP A 30 -12.14 3.30 -3.22
CA ASP A 30 -13.24 3.50 -4.18
C ASP A 30 -13.50 4.95 -4.57
N LYS A 31 -13.14 5.90 -3.69
CA LYS A 31 -13.20 7.34 -3.99
C LYS A 31 -12.12 7.80 -4.97
N ARG A 32 -11.13 6.93 -5.26
CA ARG A 32 -10.00 7.17 -6.17
C ARG A 32 -9.10 8.35 -5.79
N ASP A 33 -9.20 8.81 -4.55
CA ASP A 33 -8.49 9.96 -3.97
C ASP A 33 -7.16 9.56 -3.30
N GLY A 34 -6.83 8.27 -3.27
CA GLY A 34 -5.65 7.73 -2.60
C GLY A 34 -5.73 7.71 -1.07
N ILE A 35 -6.87 8.09 -0.47
CA ILE A 35 -7.01 8.15 0.98
C ILE A 35 -7.28 6.73 1.53
N PRO A 36 -6.43 6.19 2.43
CA PRO A 36 -6.71 4.90 3.05
C PRO A 36 -8.01 4.96 3.85
N THR A 37 -8.81 3.91 3.73
CA THR A 37 -10.14 3.78 4.32
C THR A 37 -10.15 2.87 5.56
N ASP A 38 -11.33 2.67 6.17
CA ASP A 38 -11.52 1.69 7.26
C ASP A 38 -11.10 0.27 6.87
N TRP A 39 -11.12 -0.08 5.58
CA TRP A 39 -10.55 -1.34 5.09
C TRP A 39 -9.11 -1.52 5.54
N HIS A 40 -8.29 -0.49 5.38
CA HIS A 40 -6.86 -0.52 5.67
C HIS A 40 -6.61 -0.62 7.18
N LEU A 41 -7.44 0.06 7.99
CA LEU A 41 -7.41 -0.06 9.44
C LEU A 41 -7.70 -1.49 9.89
N VAL A 42 -8.78 -2.09 9.39
CA VAL A 42 -9.18 -3.47 9.76
C VAL A 42 -8.15 -4.48 9.25
N HIS A 43 -7.73 -4.36 7.99
CA HIS A 43 -6.78 -5.26 7.34
C HIS A 43 -5.42 -5.26 8.05
N LEU A 44 -4.75 -4.10 8.12
CA LEU A 44 -3.41 -4.00 8.73
C LEU A 44 -3.48 -4.19 10.25
N GLY A 45 -4.56 -3.71 10.89
CA GLY A 45 -4.82 -3.92 12.31
C GLY A 45 -4.98 -5.41 12.67
N SER A 46 -5.56 -6.23 11.78
CA SER A 46 -5.70 -7.66 12.00
C SER A 46 -4.35 -8.37 12.09
N PHE A 47 -3.39 -8.03 11.23
CA PHE A 47 -2.02 -8.55 11.30
C PHE A 47 -1.30 -8.11 12.57
N ALA A 48 -1.51 -6.84 12.96
CA ALA A 48 -0.90 -6.27 14.16
C ALA A 48 -1.39 -7.01 15.42
N ARG A 49 -2.70 -7.23 15.52
CA ARG A 49 -3.31 -8.06 16.57
C ARG A 49 -2.85 -9.52 16.49
N GLY A 50 -2.69 -10.06 15.28
CA GLY A 50 -2.30 -11.45 15.02
C GLY A 50 -0.87 -11.80 15.44
N GLY A 51 -0.07 -10.84 15.88
CA GLY A 51 1.28 -11.09 16.40
C GLY A 51 2.42 -10.83 15.42
N ALA A 52 2.16 -10.28 14.23
CA ALA A 52 3.21 -9.90 13.29
C ALA A 52 4.20 -8.92 13.92
N GLY A 53 5.50 -9.08 13.65
CA GLY A 53 6.53 -8.20 14.15
C GLY A 53 6.56 -6.88 13.38
N LEU A 54 6.64 -6.97 12.06
CA LEU A 54 6.63 -5.85 11.13
C LEU A 54 5.50 -6.03 10.13
N ILE A 55 4.82 -4.94 9.81
CA ILE A 55 3.83 -4.86 8.73
C ILE A 55 4.31 -3.80 7.75
N ILE A 56 4.40 -4.15 6.48
CA ILE A 56 4.66 -3.18 5.43
C ILE A 56 3.33 -2.91 4.74
N ALA A 57 2.79 -1.70 4.93
CA ALA A 57 1.60 -1.26 4.20
C ALA A 57 1.87 -1.25 2.69
N GLU A 58 0.79 -1.39 1.92
CA GLU A 58 0.83 -1.60 0.47
C GLU A 58 1.58 -0.51 -0.30
N ALA A 59 1.89 -0.81 -1.57
CA ALA A 59 2.50 0.15 -2.49
C ALA A 59 1.65 1.43 -2.54
N THR A 60 2.19 2.51 -2.00
CA THR A 60 1.49 3.78 -1.80
C THR A 60 2.07 4.82 -2.74
N GLY A 61 1.24 5.35 -3.64
CA GLY A 61 1.65 6.29 -4.68
C GLY A 61 2.25 7.57 -4.10
N VAL A 62 3.43 7.96 -4.58
CA VAL A 62 4.07 9.24 -4.22
C VAL A 62 3.52 10.43 -5.01
N THR A 63 2.83 10.14 -6.11
CA THR A 63 2.03 11.08 -6.92
C THR A 63 0.76 10.36 -7.40
N PRO A 64 -0.31 11.09 -7.80
CA PRO A 64 -1.53 10.47 -8.31
C PRO A 64 -1.28 9.51 -9.49
N GLU A 65 -0.44 9.90 -10.44
CA GLU A 65 -0.08 9.14 -11.64
C GLU A 65 0.92 8.01 -11.39
N GLY A 66 1.53 7.99 -10.19
CA GLY A 66 2.43 6.94 -9.74
C GLY A 66 1.73 5.69 -9.22
N ARG A 67 0.41 5.69 -9.09
CA ARG A 67 -0.36 4.51 -8.66
C ARG A 67 -0.36 3.40 -9.73
N ILE A 68 -0.63 2.17 -9.33
CA ILE A 68 -0.88 1.05 -10.26
C ILE A 68 -2.30 1.19 -10.81
N SER A 69 -3.29 1.30 -9.92
CA SER A 69 -4.71 1.46 -10.26
C SER A 69 -5.32 2.73 -9.67
N VAL A 70 -6.51 3.12 -10.15
CA VAL A 70 -7.28 4.22 -9.54
C VAL A 70 -7.67 3.94 -8.07
N HIS A 71 -7.66 2.68 -7.64
CA HIS A 71 -8.08 2.25 -6.29
C HIS A 71 -6.90 2.08 -5.31
N ASP A 72 -5.70 2.48 -5.71
CA ASP A 72 -4.52 2.42 -4.84
C ASP A 72 -4.49 3.57 -3.84
N THR A 73 -3.80 3.34 -2.72
CA THR A 73 -3.48 4.36 -1.73
C THR A 73 -2.41 5.35 -2.22
N GLY A 74 -2.38 6.51 -1.57
CA GLY A 74 -1.47 7.61 -1.83
C GLY A 74 -0.83 8.20 -0.57
N ILE A 75 0.24 8.98 -0.77
CA ILE A 75 0.88 9.80 0.28
C ILE A 75 1.44 11.12 -0.28
N TRP A 76 0.79 11.68 -1.31
CA TRP A 76 1.19 12.92 -1.99
C TRP A 76 0.57 14.19 -1.38
N ASN A 77 -0.30 14.07 -0.38
CA ASN A 77 -0.91 15.21 0.32
C ASN A 77 -1.15 14.95 1.82
N ASP A 78 -1.44 16.02 2.56
CA ASP A 78 -1.61 15.96 4.02
C ASP A 78 -2.89 15.24 4.48
N GLU A 79 -3.93 15.20 3.64
CA GLU A 79 -5.15 14.45 3.96
C GLU A 79 -4.87 12.94 4.02
N GLN A 80 -4.07 12.44 3.08
CA GLN A 80 -3.62 11.05 3.07
C GLN A 80 -2.72 10.74 4.26
N VAL A 81 -1.76 11.63 4.58
CA VAL A 81 -0.94 11.51 5.78
C VAL A 81 -1.81 11.42 7.04
N THR A 82 -2.83 12.27 7.14
CA THR A 82 -3.76 12.30 8.27
C THR A 82 -4.53 10.98 8.39
N ALA A 83 -5.03 10.44 7.28
CA ALA A 83 -5.73 9.17 7.28
C ALA A 83 -4.81 7.98 7.64
N TRP A 84 -3.58 7.97 7.14
CA TRP A 84 -2.58 6.95 7.50
C TRP A 84 -2.22 6.96 8.99
N ARG A 85 -2.17 8.13 9.65
CA ARG A 85 -1.88 8.22 11.10
C ARG A 85 -2.83 7.37 11.93
N ARG A 86 -4.12 7.37 11.62
CA ARG A 86 -5.11 6.53 12.34
C ARG A 86 -4.77 5.05 12.25
N VAL A 87 -4.29 4.59 11.09
CA VAL A 87 -3.86 3.20 10.89
C VAL A 87 -2.57 2.91 11.64
N THR A 88 -1.56 3.77 11.50
CA THR A 88 -0.25 3.55 12.15
C THR A 88 -0.36 3.58 13.67
N ASP A 89 -1.16 4.49 14.24
CA ASP A 89 -1.37 4.60 15.67
C ASP A 89 -2.04 3.33 16.24
N PHE A 90 -3.04 2.80 15.52
CA PHE A 90 -3.67 1.54 15.92
C PHE A 90 -2.67 0.38 15.90
N VAL A 91 -1.89 0.24 14.83
CA VAL A 91 -0.90 -0.83 14.66
C VAL A 91 0.18 -0.77 15.74
N HIS A 92 0.72 0.41 16.03
CA HIS A 92 1.67 0.62 17.12
C HIS A 92 1.03 0.30 18.48
N GLY A 93 -0.25 0.65 18.69
CA GLY A 93 -1.00 0.28 19.89
C GLY A 93 -1.14 -1.23 20.11
N GLN A 94 -1.00 -2.06 19.07
CA GLN A 94 -0.99 -3.53 19.17
C GLN A 94 0.43 -4.11 19.36
N GLY A 95 1.45 -3.26 19.48
CA GLY A 95 2.85 -3.66 19.68
C GLY A 95 3.56 -4.18 18.42
N ALA A 96 3.01 -3.93 17.23
CA ALA A 96 3.68 -4.21 15.96
C ALA A 96 4.35 -2.95 15.41
N THR A 97 5.44 -3.12 14.67
CA THR A 97 6.03 -2.04 13.86
C THR A 97 5.33 -1.96 12.51
N ILE A 98 5.14 -0.75 11.98
CA ILE A 98 4.62 -0.55 10.62
C ILE A 98 5.57 0.30 9.78
N GLY A 99 5.75 -0.10 8.52
CA GLY A 99 6.39 0.69 7.47
C GLY A 99 5.43 0.90 6.30
N LEU A 100 5.76 1.86 5.43
CA LEU A 100 5.00 2.18 4.22
C LEU A 100 5.89 1.98 2.99
N GLN A 101 5.43 1.20 2.00
CA GLN A 101 6.16 1.07 0.74
C GLN A 101 5.82 2.25 -0.17
N LEU A 102 6.74 3.22 -0.29
CA LEU A 102 6.61 4.30 -1.26
C LEU A 102 6.79 3.75 -2.69
N ALA A 103 5.86 4.08 -3.58
CA ALA A 103 5.82 3.51 -4.92
C ALA A 103 5.52 4.54 -6.01
N HIS A 104 6.06 4.24 -7.20
CA HIS A 104 5.66 4.84 -8.47
C HIS A 104 5.69 3.74 -9.56
N ALA A 105 4.53 3.38 -10.12
CA ALA A 105 4.38 2.25 -11.04
C ALA A 105 4.93 2.53 -12.45
N GLY A 106 5.10 3.81 -12.81
CA GLY A 106 5.69 4.23 -14.08
C GLY A 106 4.86 3.73 -15.26
N ARG A 107 5.49 3.12 -16.27
CA ARG A 107 4.77 2.54 -17.43
C ARG A 107 3.83 1.36 -17.11
N LYS A 108 3.80 0.87 -15.87
CA LYS A 108 2.84 -0.13 -15.40
C LYS A 108 1.62 0.48 -14.69
N ALA A 109 1.58 1.81 -14.56
CA ALA A 109 0.48 2.54 -13.97
C ALA A 109 -0.78 2.51 -14.85
N SER A 110 -1.88 3.06 -14.33
CA SER A 110 -3.15 3.23 -15.05
C SER A 110 -3.72 1.92 -15.59
N VAL A 111 -3.73 0.88 -14.78
CA VAL A 111 -4.36 -0.41 -15.11
C VAL A 111 -5.57 -0.69 -14.25
N TYR A 112 -6.47 -1.57 -14.73
CA TYR A 112 -7.53 -2.11 -13.90
C TYR A 112 -6.95 -2.89 -12.71
N PRO A 113 -7.54 -2.78 -11.50
CA PRO A 113 -7.11 -3.55 -10.35
C PRO A 113 -7.38 -5.05 -10.55
N GLU A 114 -6.56 -5.89 -9.91
CA GLU A 114 -6.59 -7.34 -10.13
C GLU A 114 -7.83 -8.04 -9.51
N TRP A 115 -8.52 -7.38 -8.58
CA TRP A 115 -9.73 -7.87 -7.93
C TRP A 115 -10.61 -6.71 -7.46
N GLY A 116 -11.81 -7.02 -6.98
CA GLY A 116 -12.80 -6.05 -6.52
C GLY A 116 -13.92 -5.81 -7.53
N VAL A 117 -14.50 -4.61 -7.53
CA VAL A 117 -15.73 -4.29 -8.29
C VAL A 117 -15.53 -4.33 -9.82
N VAL A 118 -14.28 -4.24 -10.28
CA VAL A 118 -13.90 -4.21 -11.70
C VAL A 118 -12.99 -5.39 -12.09
N ALA A 119 -12.97 -6.47 -11.31
CA ALA A 119 -12.04 -7.60 -11.46
C ALA A 119 -12.07 -8.29 -12.84
N ASP A 120 -13.18 -8.20 -13.57
CA ASP A 120 -13.30 -8.79 -14.91
C ASP A 120 -12.60 -7.97 -16.00
N GLN A 121 -12.23 -6.72 -15.72
CA GLN A 121 -11.50 -5.85 -16.63
C GLN A 121 -9.99 -6.06 -16.48
N LYS A 122 -9.26 -6.01 -17.59
CA LYS A 122 -7.80 -6.23 -17.63
C LYS A 122 -7.12 -5.24 -18.55
N GLY A 123 -5.86 -4.95 -18.28
CA GLY A 123 -5.02 -4.06 -19.07
C GLY A 123 -5.15 -2.60 -18.65
N THR A 124 -4.81 -1.70 -19.56
CA THR A 124 -4.83 -0.25 -19.33
C THR A 124 -6.26 0.27 -19.20
N MET A 125 -6.51 1.06 -18.16
CA MET A 125 -7.76 1.78 -17.98
C MET A 125 -7.77 3.01 -18.91
N PRO A 126 -8.78 3.20 -19.75
CA PRO A 126 -8.91 4.41 -20.58
C PRO A 126 -9.09 5.67 -19.72
N GLU A 127 -8.67 6.83 -20.24
CA GLU A 127 -8.89 8.12 -19.55
C GLU A 127 -10.38 8.41 -19.30
N SER A 128 -11.27 7.96 -20.19
CA SER A 128 -12.73 8.08 -20.03
C SER A 128 -13.27 7.34 -18.81
N GLU A 129 -12.52 6.39 -18.26
CA GLU A 129 -12.88 5.61 -17.07
C GLU A 129 -12.07 6.03 -15.83
N GLY A 130 -11.22 7.05 -15.96
CA GLY A 130 -10.35 7.56 -14.89
C GLY A 130 -8.89 7.12 -15.00
N GLY A 131 -8.49 6.46 -16.08
CA GLY A 131 -7.09 6.22 -16.41
C GLY A 131 -6.33 7.51 -16.71
N TRP A 132 -5.02 7.40 -16.91
CA TRP A 132 -4.13 8.52 -17.14
C TRP A 132 -2.92 8.15 -18.01
N GLN A 133 -2.30 9.17 -18.60
CA GLN A 133 -1.02 9.02 -19.29
C GLN A 133 0.08 8.62 -18.32
N THR A 134 0.72 7.48 -18.56
CA THR A 134 1.83 6.99 -17.74
C THR A 134 3.15 7.70 -18.07
N VAL A 135 4.06 7.72 -17.10
CA VAL A 135 5.43 8.25 -17.27
C VAL A 135 6.47 7.13 -17.12
N SER A 136 7.55 7.23 -17.88
CA SER A 136 8.60 6.21 -17.97
C SER A 136 9.93 6.85 -18.36
N ALA A 137 11.03 6.12 -18.18
CA ALA A 137 12.35 6.54 -18.65
C ALA A 137 12.46 6.56 -20.19
N SER A 138 11.58 5.84 -20.89
CA SER A 138 11.52 5.78 -22.34
C SER A 138 10.09 5.52 -22.80
N ASP A 139 9.76 5.98 -24.00
CA ASP A 139 8.47 5.77 -24.67
C ASP A 139 8.38 4.34 -25.25
N ILE A 140 8.42 3.35 -24.35
CA ILE A 140 8.36 1.93 -24.68
C ILE A 140 7.33 1.28 -23.76
N PRO A 141 6.21 0.75 -24.30
CA PRO A 141 5.16 0.13 -23.50
C PRO A 141 5.67 -1.09 -22.74
N PHE A 142 4.93 -1.47 -21.70
CA PHE A 142 5.12 -2.76 -21.03
C PHE A 142 4.62 -3.88 -21.94
N GLY A 143 5.39 -4.97 -22.05
CA GLY A 143 5.12 -6.09 -22.96
C GLY A 143 4.03 -7.03 -22.47
#